data_AF-A0A959DG07-F1
#
_entry.id   AF-A0A959DG07-F1
#
_cell.length_a   1.000
_cell.length_b   1.000
_cell.length_c   1.000
_cell.angle_alpha   90.00
_cell.angle_beta   90.00
_cell.angle_gamma   90.00
#
_symmetry.space_group_name_H-M   'P 1'
#
loop_
_entity.id
_entity.type
_entity.pdbx_description
1 polymer ?
#
loop_
_entity_poly.entity_id
_entity_poly.type
_entity_poly.pdbx_seq_one_letter_code
_entity_poly.pdbx_strand_id
1 'polypeptide(L)'
;MIAAVKEVGFKYFVIPVPPMGHFKYDPETRALSMSDEVEEVMNIINTIAKKCTAAGLECIYHNHNFEFEKKANGIVPMDYFIEHSDPKHLNFEIDLYWATKAGADPIAEIMVG
;
A
#
# COMPACT_ATOMS: atom_id res chain seq x y z
N MET A 1 -17.32 6.27 -1.00
CA MET A 1 -16.34 5.82 -2.00
C MET A 1 -16.53 4.35 -2.39
N ILE A 2 -16.36 3.38 -1.47
CA ILE A 2 -16.57 1.93 -1.76
C ILE A 2 -17.94 1.64 -2.41
N ALA A 3 -19.03 2.21 -1.87
CA ALA A 3 -20.37 2.02 -2.43
C ALA A 3 -20.49 2.52 -3.89
N ALA A 4 -19.85 3.65 -4.22
CA ALA A 4 -19.85 4.20 -5.57
C ALA A 4 -19.04 3.33 -6.54
N VAL A 5 -17.89 2.80 -6.10
CA VAL A 5 -17.06 1.89 -6.91
C VAL A 5 -17.84 0.62 -7.27
N LYS A 6 -18.60 0.08 -6.31
CA LYS A 6 -19.48 -1.07 -6.55
C LYS A 6 -20.62 -0.75 -7.51
N GLU A 7 -21.27 0.41 -7.37
CA GLU A 7 -22.40 0.81 -8.22
C GLU A 7 -22.02 0.92 -9.70
N VAL A 8 -20.77 1.34 -9.98
CA VAL A 8 -20.23 1.45 -11.34
C VAL A 8 -19.71 0.10 -11.88
N GLY A 9 -19.71 -0.97 -11.06
CA GLY A 9 -19.36 -2.33 -11.48
C GLY A 9 -17.85 -2.63 -11.48
N PHE A 10 -17.03 -1.82 -10.81
CA PHE A 10 -15.60 -2.12 -10.67
C PHE A 10 -15.38 -3.34 -9.78
N LYS A 11 -14.38 -4.15 -10.14
CA LYS A 11 -13.94 -5.32 -9.37
C LYS A 11 -12.93 -4.95 -8.27
N TYR A 12 -12.10 -3.96 -8.53
CA TYR A 12 -10.94 -3.62 -7.71
C TYR A 12 -11.11 -2.28 -7.00
N PHE A 13 -10.61 -2.21 -5.78
CA PHE A 13 -10.41 -0.97 -5.04
C PHE A 13 -8.92 -0.84 -4.71
N VAL A 14 -8.25 0.09 -5.38
CA VAL A 14 -6.81 0.33 -5.19
C VAL A 14 -6.62 1.42 -4.14
N ILE A 15 -5.72 1.17 -3.18
CA ILE A 15 -5.17 2.15 -2.26
C ILE A 15 -3.85 2.62 -2.90
N PRO A 16 -3.82 3.77 -3.58
CA PRO A 16 -2.67 4.18 -4.38
C PRO A 16 -1.58 4.87 -3.56
N VAL A 17 -1.88 5.32 -2.35
CA VAL A 17 -0.95 5.99 -1.45
C VAL A 17 -1.31 5.65 -0.01
N PRO A 18 -0.39 5.84 0.96
CA PRO A 18 -0.71 5.72 2.37
C PRO A 18 -1.99 6.51 2.74
N PRO A 19 -2.84 5.99 3.64
CA PRO A 19 -4.07 6.66 4.05
C PRO A 19 -3.84 8.10 4.53
N MET A 20 -4.88 8.92 4.44
CA MET A 20 -4.83 10.35 4.77
C MET A 20 -4.19 10.59 6.15
N GLY A 21 -3.25 11.54 6.21
CA GLY A 21 -2.43 11.80 7.40
C GLY A 21 -1.05 11.14 7.36
N HIS A 22 -0.91 10.04 6.62
CA HIS A 22 0.35 9.29 6.53
C HIS A 22 1.09 9.49 5.21
N PHE A 23 0.45 9.99 4.15
CA PHE A 23 1.11 10.41 2.92
C PHE A 23 1.58 11.86 3.00
N LYS A 24 2.81 12.13 2.55
CA LYS A 24 3.44 13.45 2.63
C LYS A 24 3.94 13.89 1.25
N TYR A 25 3.70 15.15 0.93
CA TYR A 25 4.23 15.85 -0.24
C TYR A 25 4.98 17.09 0.20
N ASP A 26 6.24 17.21 -0.21
CA ASP A 26 7.04 18.42 -0.04
C ASP A 26 6.91 19.30 -1.30
N PRO A 27 6.33 20.51 -1.22
CA PRO A 27 6.14 21.36 -2.38
C PRO A 27 7.44 21.96 -2.94
N GLU A 28 8.50 22.08 -2.14
CA GLU A 28 9.76 22.69 -2.56
C GLU A 28 10.58 21.70 -3.40
N THR A 29 10.73 20.48 -2.88
CA THR A 29 11.51 19.41 -3.53
C THR A 29 10.67 18.55 -4.46
N ARG A 30 9.34 18.66 -4.36
CA ARG A 30 8.35 17.78 -5.01
C ARG A 30 8.48 16.31 -4.58
N ALA A 31 9.10 16.05 -3.43
CA ALA A 31 9.30 14.72 -2.91
C ALA A 31 8.00 14.13 -2.34
N LEU A 32 7.82 12.82 -2.56
CA LEU A 32 6.78 12.02 -1.92
C LEU A 32 7.40 11.20 -0.80
N SER A 33 6.69 11.07 0.31
CA SER A 33 7.10 10.22 1.43
C SER A 33 5.91 9.76 2.24
N MET A 34 6.18 8.98 3.29
CA MET A 34 5.17 8.53 4.25
C MET A 34 5.60 8.75 5.70
N SER A 35 4.66 8.64 6.63
CA SER A 35 4.93 8.64 8.08
C SER A 35 5.80 7.45 8.50
N ASP A 36 6.49 7.59 9.64
CA ASP A 36 7.20 6.48 10.30
C ASP A 36 6.25 5.53 11.06
N GLU A 37 4.96 5.86 11.19
CA GLU A 37 3.91 5.10 11.87
C GLU A 37 3.40 3.92 11.01
N VAL A 38 4.32 3.03 10.62
CA VAL A 38 4.04 1.91 9.68
C VAL A 38 2.91 1.00 10.19
N GLU A 39 2.88 0.70 11.49
CA GLU A 39 1.87 -0.18 12.08
C GLU A 39 0.46 0.42 12.00
N GLU A 40 0.33 1.74 12.23
CA GLU A 40 -0.95 2.44 12.13
C GLU A 40 -1.43 2.48 10.68
N VAL A 41 -0.53 2.76 9.74
CA VAL A 41 -0.83 2.69 8.30
C VAL A 41 -1.38 1.31 7.93
N MET A 42 -0.73 0.24 8.37
CA MET A 42 -1.17 -1.12 8.06
C MET A 42 -2.52 -1.46 8.70
N ASN A 43 -2.77 -1.01 9.94
CA ASN A 43 -4.06 -1.18 10.61
C ASN A 43 -5.21 -0.51 9.84
N ILE A 44 -4.96 0.68 9.28
CA ILE A 44 -5.94 1.39 8.45
C ILE A 44 -6.15 0.64 7.12
N ILE A 45 -5.08 0.21 6.45
CA ILE A 45 -5.15 -0.58 5.21
C ILE A 45 -5.97 -1.86 5.43
N ASN A 46 -5.69 -2.63 6.49
CA ASN A 46 -6.44 -3.84 6.84
C ASN A 46 -7.93 -3.55 7.10
N THR A 47 -8.24 -2.41 7.71
CA THR A 47 -9.62 -1.98 7.94
C THR A 47 -10.34 -1.67 6.62
N ILE A 48 -9.65 -1.01 5.67
CA ILE A 48 -10.19 -0.73 4.34
C ILE A 48 -10.38 -2.03 3.56
N ALA A 49 -9.38 -2.92 3.57
CA ALA A 49 -9.39 -4.21 2.88
C ALA A 49 -10.60 -5.06 3.29
N LYS A 50 -10.85 -5.20 4.59
CA LYS A 50 -12.03 -5.92 5.12
C LYS A 50 -13.35 -5.31 4.66
N LYS A 51 -13.44 -3.97 4.59
CA LYS A 51 -14.64 -3.26 4.09
C LYS A 51 -14.84 -3.48 2.59
N CYS A 52 -13.75 -3.50 1.81
CA CYS A 52 -13.80 -3.82 0.38
C CYS A 52 -14.30 -5.25 0.16
N THR A 53 -13.74 -6.24 0.86
CA THR A 53 -14.20 -7.64 0.78
C THR A 53 -15.67 -7.77 1.15
N ALA A 54 -16.12 -7.13 2.24
CA ALA A 54 -17.53 -7.15 2.66
C ALA A 54 -18.46 -6.51 1.61
N ALA A 55 -17.95 -5.58 0.80
CA ALA A 55 -18.69 -4.99 -0.31
C ALA A 55 -18.65 -5.85 -1.60
N GLY A 56 -17.82 -6.90 -1.66
CA GLY A 56 -17.60 -7.73 -2.84
C GLY A 56 -16.54 -7.17 -3.80
N LEU A 57 -15.61 -6.35 -3.29
CA LEU A 57 -14.49 -5.80 -4.04
C LEU A 57 -13.18 -6.50 -3.64
N GLU A 58 -12.25 -6.60 -4.58
CA GLU A 58 -10.86 -7.00 -4.33
C GLU A 58 -10.04 -5.75 -3.96
N CYS A 59 -9.46 -5.72 -2.76
CA CYS A 59 -8.64 -4.61 -2.31
C CYS A 59 -7.18 -4.82 -2.71
N ILE A 60 -6.55 -3.78 -3.24
CA ILE A 60 -5.16 -3.80 -3.67
C ILE A 60 -4.41 -2.60 -3.07
N TYR A 61 -3.19 -2.80 -2.59
CA TYR A 61 -2.25 -1.70 -2.27
C TYR A 61 -1.22 -1.53 -3.39
N HIS A 62 -0.95 -0.29 -3.79
CA HIS A 62 0.05 0.07 -4.80
C HIS A 62 1.21 0.82 -4.16
N ASN A 63 2.44 0.37 -4.40
CA ASN A 63 3.65 0.93 -3.77
C ASN A 63 4.29 2.09 -4.56
N HIS A 64 5.16 2.83 -3.89
CA HIS A 64 6.13 3.78 -4.44
C HIS A 64 7.54 3.41 -3.96
N ASN A 65 8.52 4.31 -4.09
CA ASN A 65 9.88 4.06 -3.59
C ASN A 65 9.95 4.07 -2.06
N PHE A 66 9.17 4.95 -1.42
CA PHE A 66 9.30 5.22 0.02
C PHE A 66 8.77 4.10 0.91
N GLU A 67 8.01 3.14 0.38
CA GLU A 67 7.60 1.91 1.07
C GLU A 67 8.74 0.91 1.18
N PHE A 68 9.78 1.00 0.35
CA PHE A 68 10.99 0.17 0.46
C PHE A 68 12.10 0.83 1.28
N GLU A 69 11.93 2.09 1.66
CA GLU A 69 12.91 2.83 2.46
C GLU A 69 12.74 2.53 3.95
N LYS A 70 13.80 1.95 4.54
CA LYS A 70 13.87 1.64 5.98
C LYS A 70 13.60 2.89 6.83
N LYS A 71 12.57 2.83 7.67
CA LYS A 71 12.18 3.91 8.59
C LYS A 71 13.13 4.00 9.78
N ALA A 72 12.99 5.08 10.55
CA ALA A 72 13.86 5.36 11.70
C ALA A 72 13.83 4.26 12.78
N ASN A 73 12.71 3.55 12.91
CA ASN A 73 12.55 2.39 13.80
C ASN A 73 13.11 1.08 13.23
N GLY A 74 13.65 1.10 12.01
CA GLY A 74 14.24 -0.04 11.33
C GLY A 74 13.27 -0.90 10.52
N ILE A 75 11.99 -0.53 10.44
CA ILE A 75 10.99 -1.26 9.65
C ILE A 75 11.07 -0.82 8.19
N VAL A 76 11.00 -1.77 7.26
CA VAL A 76 10.71 -1.53 5.85
C VAL A 76 9.19 -1.67 5.65
N PRO A 77 8.47 -0.59 5.27
CA PRO A 77 7.02 -0.64 5.19
C PRO A 77 6.45 -1.73 4.30
N MET A 78 7.05 -1.96 3.12
CA MET A 78 6.54 -2.96 2.18
C MET A 78 6.62 -4.37 2.78
N ASP A 79 7.77 -4.75 3.35
CA ASP A 79 7.95 -6.02 4.07
C ASP A 79 6.91 -6.16 5.18
N TYR A 80 6.73 -5.10 5.99
CA TYR A 80 5.76 -5.09 7.07
C TYR A 80 4.33 -5.28 6.56
N PHE A 81 3.96 -4.62 5.45
CA PHE A 81 2.63 -4.75 4.87
C PHE A 81 2.36 -6.16 4.37
N ILE A 82 3.33 -6.77 3.67
CA ILE A 82 3.22 -8.15 3.20
C ILE A 82 3.03 -9.09 4.39
N GLU A 83 3.89 -8.99 5.41
CA GLU A 83 3.87 -9.86 6.60
C GLU A 83 2.60 -9.72 7.46
N HIS A 84 1.98 -8.53 7.51
CA HIS A 84 0.87 -8.21 8.41
C HIS A 84 -0.47 -8.01 7.69
N SER A 85 -0.55 -8.40 6.41
CA SER A 85 -1.78 -8.45 5.63
C SER A 85 -2.45 -9.83 5.69
N ASP A 86 -3.76 -9.88 5.43
CA ASP A 86 -4.46 -11.12 5.17
C ASP A 86 -4.72 -11.24 3.67
N PRO A 87 -4.16 -12.24 2.95
CA PRO A 87 -4.31 -12.39 1.51
C PRO A 87 -5.76 -12.64 1.07
N LYS A 88 -6.67 -12.98 1.99
CA LYS A 88 -8.12 -13.02 1.70
C LYS A 88 -8.73 -11.63 1.51
N HIS A 89 -8.10 -10.61 2.05
CA HIS A 89 -8.64 -9.26 2.12
C HIS A 89 -7.85 -8.25 1.31
N LEU A 90 -6.52 -8.42 1.23
CA LEU A 90 -5.61 -7.50 0.58
C LEU A 90 -4.68 -8.24 -0.37
N ASN A 91 -4.49 -7.67 -1.56
CA ASN A 91 -3.44 -8.04 -2.49
C ASN A 91 -2.55 -6.81 -2.79
N PHE A 92 -1.46 -7.00 -3.51
CA PHE A 92 -0.50 -5.95 -3.84
C PHE A 92 -0.34 -5.81 -5.35
N GLU A 93 -0.37 -4.57 -5.83
CA GLU A 93 0.05 -4.21 -7.17
C GLU A 93 1.47 -3.65 -7.08
N ILE A 94 2.45 -4.49 -7.40
CA ILE A 94 3.86 -4.12 -7.33
C ILE A 94 4.23 -3.23 -8.53
N ASP A 95 4.48 -1.95 -8.28
CA ASP A 95 5.03 -1.04 -9.27
C ASP A 95 6.55 -1.26 -9.39
N LEU A 96 6.92 -1.88 -10.52
CA LEU A 96 8.30 -2.28 -10.80
C LEU A 96 9.24 -1.10 -10.98
N TYR A 97 8.75 0.03 -11.49
CA TYR A 97 9.57 1.22 -11.65
C TYR A 97 9.98 1.75 -10.28
N TRP A 98 9.02 1.88 -9.36
CA TRP A 98 9.27 2.39 -8.03
C TRP A 98 10.10 1.45 -7.15
N ALA A 99 9.85 0.14 -7.23
CA ALA A 99 10.67 -0.87 -6.57
C ALA A 99 12.13 -0.79 -7.04
N THR A 100 12.35 -0.78 -8.36
CA THR A 100 13.70 -0.66 -8.94
C THR A 100 14.37 0.65 -8.54
N LYS A 101 13.62 1.76 -8.51
CA LYS A 101 14.15 3.07 -8.10
C LYS A 101 14.62 3.10 -6.65
N ALA A 102 13.98 2.34 -5.76
CA ALA A 102 14.39 2.17 -4.38
C ALA A 102 15.56 1.18 -4.19
N GLY A 103 15.99 0.50 -5.26
CA GLY A 103 17.02 -0.53 -5.20
C GLY A 103 16.53 -1.89 -4.67
N ALA A 104 15.20 -2.09 -4.57
CA ALA A 104 14.61 -3.39 -4.29
C ALA A 104 14.69 -4.32 -5.51
N ASP A 105 14.67 -5.63 -5.29
CA ASP A 105 14.57 -6.62 -6.37
C ASP A 105 13.09 -6.92 -6.65
N PRO A 106 12.50 -6.37 -7.73
CA PRO A 106 11.08 -6.55 -8.01
C PRO A 106 10.70 -8.01 -8.28
N ILE A 107 11.65 -8.86 -8.70
CA ILE A 107 11.38 -10.29 -8.92
C ILE A 107 11.24 -11.01 -7.58
N ALA A 108 12.02 -10.64 -6.57
CA ALA A 108 11.89 -11.18 -5.23
C ALA A 108 10.50 -10.83 -4.64
N GLU A 109 10.04 -9.59 -4.82
CA GLU A 109 8.74 -9.12 -4.29
C GLU A 109 7.54 -9.87 -4.89
N ILE A 110 7.54 -10.13 -6.20
CA ILE A 110 6.43 -10.84 -6.87
C ILE A 110 6.34 -12.31 -6.46
N MET A 111 7.44 -12.92 -6.01
CA MET A 111 7.50 -14.34 -5.67
C MET A 111 7.10 -14.67 -4.23
N VAL A 112 6.90 -13.65 -3.38
CA VAL A 112 6.53 -13.79 -1.96
C VAL A 112 5.05 -13.47 -1.71
N GLY A 113 4.36 -12.86 -2.68
CA GLY A 113 2.93 -12.51 -2.64
C GLY A 113 1.97 -13.61 -3.08
#